data_AF-A0A957TTA4-F1
#
_entry.id   AF-A0A957TTA4-F1
#
_cell.length_a   1.000
_cell.length_b   1.000
_cell.length_c   1.000
_cell.angle_alpha   90.00
_cell.angle_beta   90.00
_cell.angle_gamma   90.00
#
_symmetry.space_group_name_H-M   'P 1'
#
loop_
_entity.id
_entity.type
_entity.pdbx_description
1 polymer ?
#
loop_
_entity_poly.entity_id
_entity_poly.type
_entity_poly.pdbx_seq_one_letter_code
_entity_poly.pdbx_strand_id
1 'polypeptide(L)'
;MIGLAVLLMASAVYIVGTSLQAEQHGATLTHGTGSDAPSIPVEAGVFARSSQALTYLEVESIPETDSNTPRQLAIYHERRAYEGAPPIIPHSVMDEFSFGENSCLQCHASGGYSPQFAAYTPVVPHPELINCRQCHVAVQTDDLFDQSAFQGLTAPAINQEALVSAPPPIPHGSQMRENCLACHAGPAAPEEIQFDHPERINCRQCHVQIETGEEWTR
;
A
#
# COMPACT_ATOMS: atom_id res chain seq x y z
N MET A 1 -31.12 -22.06 58.57
CA MET A 1 -30.87 -22.29 57.14
C MET A 1 -31.31 -21.09 56.28
N ILE A 2 -32.59 -20.72 56.29
CA ILE A 2 -33.11 -19.61 55.45
C ILE A 2 -32.48 -18.25 55.81
N GLY A 3 -32.39 -17.90 57.10
CA GLY A 3 -31.82 -16.62 57.52
C GLY A 3 -30.35 -16.42 57.14
N LEU A 4 -29.55 -17.50 57.17
CA LEU A 4 -28.15 -17.46 56.74
C LEU A 4 -28.03 -17.25 55.23
N ALA A 5 -28.86 -17.92 54.44
CA ALA A 5 -28.89 -17.75 52.99
C ALA A 5 -29.28 -16.33 52.57
N VAL A 6 -30.27 -15.73 53.26
CA VAL A 6 -30.68 -14.33 53.01
C VAL A 6 -29.56 -13.35 53.34
N LEU A 7 -28.86 -13.55 54.46
CA LEU A 7 -27.72 -12.71 54.84
C LEU A 7 -26.59 -12.79 53.82
N LEU A 8 -26.22 -13.99 53.38
CA LEU A 8 -25.14 -14.17 52.40
C LEU A 8 -25.49 -13.55 51.04
N MET A 9 -26.74 -13.67 50.59
CA MET A 9 -27.21 -13.03 49.36
C MET A 9 -27.19 -11.51 49.48
N ALA A 10 -27.61 -10.95 50.61
CA ALA A 10 -27.56 -9.50 50.84
C ALA A 10 -26.12 -8.97 50.86
N SER A 11 -25.19 -9.71 51.49
CA SER A 11 -23.76 -9.37 51.49
C SER A 11 -23.16 -9.44 50.09
N ALA A 12 -23.49 -10.46 49.30
CA ALA A 12 -23.00 -10.58 47.92
C ALA A 12 -23.49 -9.43 47.04
N VAL A 13 -24.78 -9.08 47.12
CA VAL A 13 -25.34 -7.92 46.40
C VAL A 13 -24.66 -6.62 46.81
N TYR A 14 -24.41 -6.42 48.11
CA TYR A 14 -23.73 -5.23 48.61
C TYR A 14 -22.28 -5.13 48.11
N ILE A 15 -21.52 -6.23 48.15
CA ILE A 15 -20.11 -6.26 47.71
C ILE A 15 -20.03 -6.03 46.19
N VAL A 16 -20.83 -6.74 45.40
CA VAL A 16 -20.84 -6.58 43.94
C VAL A 16 -21.33 -5.19 43.54
N GLY A 17 -22.39 -4.69 44.19
CA GLY A 17 -22.91 -3.36 43.94
C GLY A 17 -21.90 -2.25 44.21
N THR A 18 -21.22 -2.30 45.36
CA THR A 18 -20.20 -1.31 45.71
C THR A 18 -18.93 -1.41 44.84
N SER A 19 -18.54 -2.62 44.44
CA SER A 19 -17.44 -2.83 43.48
C SER A 19 -17.76 -2.25 42.11
N LEU A 20 -18.95 -2.53 41.56
CA LEU A 20 -19.39 -1.99 40.28
C LEU A 20 -19.50 -0.46 40.32
N GLN A 21 -19.96 0.09 41.44
CA GLN A 21 -20.10 1.54 41.61
C GLN A 21 -18.74 2.25 41.79
N ALA A 22 -17.74 1.55 42.34
CA ALA A 22 -16.35 2.02 42.37
C ALA A 22 -15.68 1.94 40.98
N GLU A 23 -15.99 0.94 40.16
CA GLU A 23 -15.54 0.87 38.77
C GLU A 23 -16.27 1.87 37.85
N GLN A 24 -17.44 2.37 38.27
CA GLN A 24 -18.17 3.46 37.60
C GLN A 24 -17.59 4.86 37.85
N HIS A 25 -16.41 4.98 38.45
CA HIS A 25 -15.62 6.19 38.31
C HIS A 25 -15.26 6.36 36.84
N GLY A 26 -16.13 7.08 36.10
CA GLY A 26 -15.90 7.41 34.71
C GLY A 26 -14.50 7.99 34.59
N ALA A 27 -13.69 7.42 33.70
CA ALA A 27 -12.42 8.02 33.35
C ALA A 27 -12.74 9.43 32.85
N THR A 28 -12.43 10.44 33.66
CA THR A 28 -12.45 11.83 33.20
C THR A 28 -11.32 11.93 32.19
N LEU A 29 -11.66 11.68 30.93
CA LEU A 29 -10.83 12.09 29.82
C LEU A 29 -10.83 13.61 29.86
N THR A 30 -9.81 14.19 30.48
CA THR A 30 -9.42 15.56 30.16
C THR A 30 -9.10 15.55 28.68
N HIS A 31 -10.10 15.89 27.86
CA HIS A 31 -9.90 16.31 26.50
C HIS A 31 -9.07 17.58 26.62
N GLY A 32 -7.74 17.41 26.65
CA GLY A 32 -6.88 18.50 26.29
C GLY A 32 -7.39 18.99 24.94
N THR A 33 -7.56 20.30 24.80
CA THR A 33 -7.69 20.93 23.50
C THR A 33 -6.39 20.67 22.73
N GLY A 34 -6.28 19.45 22.24
CA GLY A 34 -5.23 18.94 21.40
C GLY A 34 -5.95 18.40 20.20
N SER A 35 -6.12 19.24 19.19
CA SER A 35 -6.41 18.86 17.82
C SER A 35 -5.26 18.07 17.17
N ASP A 36 -4.48 17.35 17.98
CA ASP A 36 -3.25 16.65 17.61
C ASP A 36 -3.28 15.24 18.21
N ALA A 37 -4.40 14.52 18.05
CA ALA A 37 -4.19 13.10 17.76
C ALA A 37 -3.38 13.13 16.45
N PRO A 38 -2.12 12.63 16.40
CA PRO A 38 -1.51 12.43 15.11
C PRO A 38 -2.52 11.59 14.33
N SER A 39 -3.13 12.17 13.29
CA SER A 39 -3.71 11.36 12.22
C SER A 39 -2.65 10.32 11.93
N ILE A 40 -2.96 9.03 11.86
CA ILE A 40 -1.91 8.04 11.57
C ILE A 40 -1.47 8.36 10.12
N PRO A 41 -0.41 9.18 9.88
CA PRO A 41 -0.21 9.76 8.56
C PRO A 41 0.28 8.68 7.61
N VAL A 42 0.92 7.67 8.18
CA VAL A 42 1.48 6.49 7.51
C VAL A 42 0.37 5.60 6.93
N GLU A 43 -0.83 5.58 7.51
CA GLU A 43 -1.94 4.77 7.00
C GLU A 43 -2.91 5.57 6.13
N ALA A 44 -2.84 6.90 6.13
CA ALA A 44 -3.64 7.73 5.23
C ALA A 44 -3.41 7.35 3.74
N GLY A 45 -2.17 7.01 3.38
CA GLY A 45 -1.84 6.48 2.05
C GLY A 45 -2.48 5.12 1.74
N VAL A 46 -2.64 4.25 2.76
CA VAL A 46 -3.33 2.94 2.62
C VAL A 46 -4.78 3.14 2.21
N PHE A 47 -5.44 4.15 2.77
CA PHE A 47 -6.87 4.41 2.53
C PHE A 47 -7.13 5.41 1.40
N ALA A 48 -6.09 6.07 0.87
CA ALA A 48 -6.22 7.14 -0.13
C ALA A 48 -7.01 6.72 -1.38
N ARG A 49 -6.98 5.43 -1.72
CA ARG A 49 -7.67 4.86 -2.89
C ARG A 49 -8.70 3.79 -2.57
N SER A 50 -9.07 3.65 -1.29
CA SER A 50 -10.09 2.69 -0.84
C SER A 50 -11.42 2.81 -1.59
N SER A 51 -11.79 4.03 -2.00
CA SER A 51 -13.00 4.29 -2.79
C SER A 51 -12.97 3.75 -4.22
N GLN A 52 -11.78 3.52 -4.80
CA GLN A 52 -11.60 2.97 -6.14
C GLN A 52 -11.39 1.45 -6.13
N ALA A 53 -11.36 0.82 -4.95
CA ALA A 53 -11.20 -0.62 -4.79
C ALA A 53 -12.18 -1.42 -5.66
N LEU A 54 -13.45 -1.03 -5.63
CA LEU A 54 -14.50 -1.71 -6.40
C LEU A 54 -14.39 -1.46 -7.91
N THR A 55 -13.86 -0.31 -8.32
CA THR A 55 -13.62 0.00 -9.73
C THR A 55 -12.60 -0.97 -10.33
N TYR A 56 -11.64 -1.46 -9.56
CA TYR A 56 -10.68 -2.47 -10.06
C TYR A 56 -11.35 -3.82 -10.34
N LEU A 57 -12.35 -4.23 -9.56
CA LEU A 57 -13.16 -5.43 -9.82
C LEU A 57 -14.00 -5.30 -11.10
N GLU A 58 -14.46 -4.09 -11.42
CA GLU A 58 -15.22 -3.83 -12.65
C GLU A 58 -14.30 -3.88 -13.89
N VAL A 59 -13.03 -3.50 -13.76
CA VAL A 59 -12.08 -3.43 -14.88
C VAL A 59 -11.57 -4.80 -15.32
N GLU A 60 -11.63 -5.82 -14.45
CA GLU A 60 -11.42 -7.24 -14.85
C GLU A 60 -12.43 -7.71 -15.92
N SER A 61 -13.51 -6.95 -16.16
CA SER A 61 -14.51 -7.25 -17.20
C SER A 61 -14.26 -6.58 -18.56
N ILE A 62 -13.14 -5.84 -18.75
CA ILE A 62 -12.79 -5.24 -20.04
C ILE A 62 -12.22 -6.34 -20.96
N PRO A 63 -12.68 -6.47 -22.22
CA PRO A 63 -12.22 -7.54 -23.10
C PRO A 63 -10.71 -7.44 -23.33
N GLU A 64 -10.01 -8.57 -23.27
CA GLU A 64 -8.67 -8.72 -23.83
C GLU A 64 -8.71 -8.26 -25.28
N THR A 65 -8.18 -7.07 -25.56
CA THR A 65 -7.79 -6.72 -26.92
C THR A 65 -6.47 -7.44 -27.21
N ASP A 66 -6.20 -7.83 -28.45
CA ASP A 66 -4.94 -8.50 -28.85
C ASP A 66 -3.65 -7.72 -28.48
N SER A 67 -3.77 -6.47 -28.01
CA SER A 67 -2.67 -5.62 -27.54
C SER A 67 -2.52 -5.55 -26.01
N ASN A 68 -3.40 -6.20 -25.24
CA ASN A 68 -3.44 -6.09 -23.78
C ASN A 68 -2.53 -7.14 -23.13
N THR A 69 -1.21 -6.99 -23.29
CA THR A 69 -0.27 -7.83 -22.54
C THR A 69 -0.26 -7.37 -21.08
N PRO A 70 -0.61 -8.24 -20.10
CA PRO A 70 -0.53 -7.90 -18.69
C PRO A 70 0.89 -7.45 -18.34
N ARG A 71 1.00 -6.50 -17.41
CA ARG A 71 2.31 -6.14 -16.89
C ARG A 71 2.87 -7.35 -16.15
N GLN A 72 4.13 -7.69 -16.43
CA GLN A 72 4.84 -8.75 -15.71
C GLN A 72 5.72 -8.16 -14.60
N LEU A 73 5.93 -8.93 -13.54
CA LEU A 73 6.75 -8.57 -12.39
C LEU A 73 8.22 -8.38 -12.80
N ALA A 74 8.69 -9.14 -13.79
CA ALA A 74 10.02 -8.95 -14.38
C ALA A 74 10.21 -7.51 -14.91
N ILE A 75 9.24 -6.99 -15.67
CA ILE A 75 9.25 -5.60 -16.19
C ILE A 75 9.15 -4.60 -15.03
N TYR A 76 8.38 -4.92 -13.98
CA TYR A 76 8.30 -4.09 -12.79
C TYR A 76 9.68 -3.89 -12.13
N HIS A 77 10.47 -4.96 -11.98
CA HIS A 77 11.80 -4.87 -11.39
C HIS A 77 12.83 -4.27 -12.34
N GLU A 78 12.80 -4.58 -13.65
CA GLU A 78 13.72 -4.02 -14.64
C GLU A 78 13.67 -2.49 -14.71
N ARG A 79 12.48 -1.90 -14.48
CA ARG A 79 12.32 -0.44 -14.45
C ARG A 79 12.86 0.22 -13.18
N ARG A 80 13.50 -0.52 -12.27
CA ARG A 80 14.08 -0.01 -11.05
C ARG A 80 15.54 -0.40 -10.99
N ALA A 81 16.38 0.51 -10.53
CA ALA A 81 17.74 0.16 -10.17
C ALA A 81 17.75 -0.93 -9.10
N TYR A 82 16.72 -0.93 -8.23
CA TYR A 82 16.62 -1.84 -7.13
C TYR A 82 15.24 -1.90 -6.42
N GLU A 83 15.01 -2.90 -5.55
CA GLU A 83 13.77 -2.98 -4.76
C GLU A 83 13.61 -1.79 -3.81
N GLY A 84 12.51 -1.07 -3.92
CA GLY A 84 12.33 0.22 -3.24
C GLY A 84 12.64 1.44 -4.11
N ALA A 85 13.51 1.34 -5.13
CA ALA A 85 13.86 2.48 -5.98
C ALA A 85 12.65 3.04 -6.76
N PRO A 86 12.61 4.37 -7.02
CA PRO A 86 11.64 4.94 -7.94
C PRO A 86 11.87 4.35 -9.35
N PRO A 87 10.80 3.95 -10.07
CA PRO A 87 10.94 3.47 -11.43
C PRO A 87 11.40 4.57 -12.40
N ILE A 88 12.18 4.20 -13.40
CA ILE A 88 12.50 5.07 -14.54
C ILE A 88 11.23 5.39 -15.36
N ILE A 89 11.27 6.50 -16.11
CA ILE A 89 10.21 6.86 -17.06
C ILE A 89 10.57 6.21 -18.42
N PRO A 90 9.80 5.21 -18.89
CA PRO A 90 10.15 4.43 -20.08
C PRO A 90 9.61 5.04 -21.39
N HIS A 91 9.08 6.27 -21.34
CA HIS A 91 8.48 6.96 -22.46
C HIS A 91 8.88 8.43 -22.46
N SER A 92 8.70 9.11 -23.58
CA SER A 92 8.93 10.56 -23.68
C SER A 92 8.05 11.32 -22.70
N VAL A 93 8.59 12.37 -22.08
CA VAL A 93 7.81 13.36 -21.32
C VAL A 93 7.45 14.54 -22.21
N MET A 94 6.30 15.17 -21.97
CA MET A 94 5.82 16.29 -22.80
C MET A 94 6.70 17.54 -22.67
N ASP A 95 7.25 17.78 -21.49
CA ASP A 95 8.13 18.91 -21.18
C ASP A 95 9.25 18.46 -20.23
N GLU A 96 10.48 18.49 -20.74
CA GLU A 96 11.71 18.12 -20.01
C GLU A 96 12.09 19.10 -18.89
N PHE A 97 11.41 20.23 -18.75
CA PHE A 97 11.61 21.18 -17.65
C PHE A 97 10.44 21.21 -16.66
N SER A 98 9.39 20.43 -16.91
CA SER A 98 8.26 20.30 -15.99
C SER A 98 8.64 19.49 -14.75
N PHE A 99 8.09 19.87 -13.59
CA PHE A 99 8.21 19.12 -12.33
C PHE A 99 7.33 17.86 -12.30
N GLY A 100 6.34 17.76 -13.18
CA GLY A 100 5.51 16.56 -13.36
C GLY A 100 4.04 16.76 -13.02
N GLU A 101 3.67 17.58 -12.03
CA GLU A 101 2.30 17.94 -11.60
C GLU A 101 1.13 17.34 -12.42
N ASN A 102 0.37 18.16 -13.14
CA ASN A 102 -0.73 17.70 -13.98
C ASN A 102 -0.24 16.98 -15.24
N SER A 103 0.99 17.17 -15.69
CA SER A 103 1.49 16.52 -16.91
C SER A 103 1.63 15.00 -16.76
N CYS A 104 1.97 14.54 -15.56
CA CYS A 104 2.05 13.12 -15.18
C CYS A 104 0.72 12.63 -14.61
N LEU A 105 0.11 13.40 -13.70
CA LEU A 105 -1.07 12.95 -12.95
C LEU A 105 -2.32 12.77 -13.83
N GLN A 106 -2.39 13.41 -15.00
CA GLN A 106 -3.46 13.16 -15.98
C GLN A 106 -3.65 11.67 -16.31
N CYS A 107 -2.56 10.90 -16.33
CA CYS A 107 -2.60 9.46 -16.58
C CYS A 107 -2.25 8.65 -15.33
N HIS A 108 -1.26 9.10 -14.54
CA HIS A 108 -0.75 8.33 -13.42
C HIS A 108 -1.55 8.50 -12.11
N ALA A 109 -2.42 9.50 -12.00
CA ALA A 109 -3.22 9.66 -10.79
C ALA A 109 -4.17 8.49 -10.61
N SER A 110 -4.93 8.10 -11.64
CA SER A 110 -5.88 6.99 -11.55
C SER A 110 -5.60 5.82 -12.48
N GLY A 111 -4.52 5.89 -13.25
CA GLY A 111 -4.20 4.88 -14.24
C GLY A 111 -5.23 4.90 -15.38
N GLY A 112 -5.27 3.80 -16.12
CA GLY A 112 -6.16 3.63 -17.26
C GLY A 112 -5.41 3.30 -18.54
N TYR A 113 -6.14 2.79 -19.53
CA TYR A 113 -5.54 2.41 -20.80
C TYR A 113 -5.09 3.66 -21.56
N SER A 114 -3.84 3.66 -22.00
CA SER A 114 -3.23 4.73 -22.79
C SER A 114 -3.08 4.27 -24.23
N PRO A 115 -3.95 4.71 -25.17
CA PRO A 115 -3.89 4.27 -26.57
C PRO A 115 -2.57 4.62 -27.25
N GLN A 116 -1.96 5.75 -26.89
CA GLN A 116 -0.67 6.19 -27.44
C GLN A 116 0.47 5.22 -27.11
N PHE A 117 0.39 4.51 -25.98
CA PHE A 117 1.40 3.54 -25.56
C PHE A 117 0.92 2.09 -25.68
N ALA A 118 -0.32 1.88 -26.12
CA ALA A 118 -1.00 0.58 -26.15
C ALA A 118 -0.83 -0.21 -24.84
N ALA A 119 -0.92 0.48 -23.70
CA ALA A 119 -0.63 -0.09 -22.38
C ALA A 119 -1.46 0.58 -21.28
N TYR A 120 -1.71 -0.14 -20.18
CA TYR A 120 -2.28 0.46 -18.98
C TYR A 120 -1.25 1.28 -18.20
N THR A 121 -1.67 2.47 -17.80
CA THR A 121 -0.84 3.39 -17.03
C THR A 121 -0.78 2.94 -15.56
N PRO A 122 0.42 2.74 -14.98
CA PRO A 122 0.54 2.43 -13.57
C PRO A 122 0.15 3.62 -12.70
N VAL A 123 -0.50 3.33 -11.58
CA VAL A 123 -0.94 4.35 -10.61
C VAL A 123 0.24 4.74 -9.73
N VAL A 124 0.39 6.05 -9.47
CA VAL A 124 1.38 6.54 -8.51
C VAL A 124 0.88 6.34 -7.07
N PRO A 125 1.70 5.77 -6.16
CA PRO A 125 1.28 5.58 -4.77
C PRO A 125 1.18 6.89 -3.98
N HIS A 126 1.88 7.94 -4.42
CA HIS A 126 2.02 9.25 -3.75
C HIS A 126 1.66 10.43 -4.70
N PRO A 127 0.39 10.58 -5.12
CA PRO A 127 -0.03 11.62 -6.07
C PRO A 127 0.13 13.05 -5.54
N GLU A 128 0.23 13.23 -4.22
CA GLU A 128 0.49 14.52 -3.55
C GLU A 128 1.93 15.03 -3.74
N LEU A 129 2.88 14.15 -4.08
CA LEU A 129 4.26 14.51 -4.38
C LEU A 129 4.39 14.95 -5.84
N ILE A 130 3.95 16.18 -6.10
CA ILE A 130 3.76 16.73 -7.46
C ILE A 130 5.07 16.98 -8.24
N ASN A 131 6.23 16.93 -7.58
CA ASN A 131 7.54 17.03 -8.23
C ASN A 131 8.08 15.64 -8.58
N CYS A 132 7.37 14.93 -9.47
CA CYS A 132 7.66 13.54 -9.83
C CYS A 132 9.10 13.37 -10.36
N ARG A 133 9.61 14.36 -11.10
CA ARG A 133 10.94 14.29 -11.73
C ARG A 133 12.10 14.58 -10.77
N GLN A 134 11.81 14.83 -9.50
CA GLN A 134 12.80 14.77 -8.43
C GLN A 134 13.35 13.36 -8.23
N CYS A 135 12.51 12.33 -8.43
CA CYS A 135 12.85 10.94 -8.18
C CYS A 135 12.79 10.08 -9.45
N HIS A 136 11.88 10.37 -10.37
CA HIS A 136 11.69 9.62 -11.60
C HIS A 136 12.41 10.29 -12.77
N VAL A 137 13.33 9.55 -13.40
CA VAL A 137 14.17 10.08 -14.48
C VAL A 137 13.85 9.34 -15.79
N ALA A 138 13.76 10.09 -16.89
CA ALA A 138 13.59 9.55 -18.23
C ALA A 138 14.89 8.93 -18.75
N VAL A 139 14.77 7.79 -19.42
CA VAL A 139 15.92 7.14 -20.08
C VAL A 139 16.18 7.85 -21.40
N GLN A 140 17.40 8.38 -21.55
CA GLN A 140 17.81 9.12 -22.76
C GLN A 140 18.55 8.24 -23.77
N THR A 141 19.19 7.17 -23.30
CA THR A 141 19.96 6.21 -24.10
C THR A 141 20.03 4.87 -23.35
N ASP A 142 20.18 3.78 -24.10
CA ASP A 142 20.44 2.44 -23.58
C ASP A 142 21.94 2.19 -23.32
N ASP A 143 22.79 3.13 -23.75
CA ASP A 143 24.24 3.05 -23.56
C ASP A 143 24.66 3.51 -22.14
N LEU A 144 25.58 2.76 -21.53
CA LEU A 144 26.25 3.21 -20.31
C LEU A 144 27.23 4.33 -20.63
N PHE A 145 27.25 5.37 -19.80
CA PHE A 145 28.32 6.38 -19.85
C PHE A 145 29.68 5.78 -19.46
N ASP A 146 29.70 4.94 -18.42
CA ASP A 146 30.84 4.14 -17.99
C ASP A 146 30.33 2.86 -17.29
N GLN A 147 31.19 1.85 -17.16
CA GLN A 147 30.84 0.60 -16.47
C GLN A 147 30.55 0.87 -14.99
N SER A 148 29.50 0.23 -14.48
CA SER A 148 29.13 0.26 -13.06
C SER A 148 29.25 -1.14 -12.48
N ALA A 149 29.90 -1.25 -11.31
CA ALA A 149 29.92 -2.47 -10.51
C ALA A 149 28.70 -2.58 -9.57
N PHE A 150 27.77 -1.62 -9.64
CA PHE A 150 26.57 -1.61 -8.80
C PHE A 150 25.77 -2.89 -8.98
N GLN A 151 25.51 -3.57 -7.87
CA GLN A 151 24.65 -4.74 -7.82
C GLN A 151 23.46 -4.44 -6.90
N GLY A 152 22.26 -4.56 -7.45
CA GLY A 152 21.05 -4.47 -6.65
C GLY A 152 20.84 -5.70 -5.75
N LEU A 153 20.16 -5.53 -4.60
CA LEU A 153 19.50 -6.59 -3.86
C LEU A 153 18.59 -7.41 -4.76
N THR A 154 18.50 -8.67 -4.40
CA THR A 154 17.59 -9.61 -5.00
C THR A 154 16.16 -9.14 -4.75
N ALA A 155 15.32 -9.17 -5.79
CA ALA A 155 13.89 -8.97 -5.61
C ALA A 155 13.34 -10.00 -4.61
N PRO A 156 12.42 -9.60 -3.72
CA PRO A 156 11.85 -10.52 -2.76
C PRO A 156 11.11 -11.66 -3.45
N ALA A 157 11.19 -12.85 -2.86
CA ALA A 157 10.39 -13.98 -3.32
C ALA A 157 8.89 -13.72 -3.10
N ILE A 158 8.08 -14.15 -4.08
CA ILE A 158 6.61 -14.15 -4.01
C ILE A 158 6.09 -15.51 -3.52
N ASN A 159 4.80 -15.61 -3.19
CA ASN A 159 4.15 -16.85 -2.72
C ASN A 159 4.82 -17.43 -1.46
N GLN A 160 5.08 -16.55 -0.50
CA GLN A 160 5.76 -16.86 0.76
C GLN A 160 4.74 -17.08 1.91
N GLU A 161 3.54 -17.56 1.58
CA GLU A 161 2.51 -17.84 2.57
C GLU A 161 3.00 -18.92 3.54
N ALA A 162 2.76 -18.71 4.84
CA ALA A 162 3.12 -19.72 5.85
C ALA A 162 2.29 -21.01 5.71
N LEU A 163 1.07 -20.91 5.14
CA LEU A 163 0.12 -21.99 4.91
C LEU A 163 -0.67 -21.71 3.62
N VAL A 164 -1.25 -22.75 3.00
CA VAL A 164 -1.98 -22.69 1.71
C VAL A 164 -3.09 -21.62 1.64
N SER A 165 -3.63 -21.18 2.77
CA SER A 165 -4.66 -20.15 2.84
C SER A 165 -4.27 -18.95 3.70
N ALA A 166 -3.02 -18.86 4.15
CA ALA A 166 -2.54 -17.71 4.89
C ALA A 166 -2.28 -16.55 3.91
N PRO A 167 -2.51 -15.30 4.32
CA PRO A 167 -2.10 -14.15 3.51
C PRO A 167 -0.55 -14.15 3.36
N PRO A 168 -0.02 -13.84 2.17
CA PRO A 168 1.42 -13.66 2.02
C PRO A 168 1.94 -12.49 2.86
N PRO A 169 3.17 -12.56 3.37
CA PRO A 169 3.81 -11.42 4.03
C PRO A 169 4.06 -10.29 3.02
N ILE A 170 4.19 -9.06 3.53
CA ILE A 170 4.65 -7.90 2.75
C ILE A 170 6.18 -7.92 2.78
N PRO A 171 6.88 -8.19 1.66
CA PRO A 171 8.31 -8.44 1.68
C PRO A 171 9.15 -7.17 1.45
N HIS A 172 8.53 -5.99 1.52
CA HIS A 172 9.15 -4.70 1.28
C HIS A 172 8.71 -3.67 2.32
N GLY A 173 9.49 -2.60 2.47
CA GLY A 173 9.11 -1.44 3.28
C GLY A 173 7.88 -0.72 2.70
N SER A 174 7.11 -0.06 3.55
CA SER A 174 5.91 0.71 3.14
C SER A 174 6.20 2.16 2.78
N GLN A 175 7.38 2.69 3.09
CA GLN A 175 7.70 4.10 2.82
C GLN A 175 7.59 4.39 1.31
N MET A 176 6.81 5.42 0.93
CA MET A 176 6.47 5.77 -0.47
C MET A 176 5.67 4.69 -1.22
N ARG A 177 5.12 3.69 -0.50
CA ARG A 177 4.37 2.52 -1.00
C ARG A 177 3.18 2.19 -0.10
N GLU A 178 2.70 3.18 0.64
CA GLU A 178 1.63 3.04 1.61
C GLU A 178 0.31 2.69 0.91
N ASN A 179 0.11 3.18 -0.31
CA ASN A 179 -1.03 2.87 -1.15
C ASN A 179 -0.84 1.51 -1.86
N CYS A 180 -1.19 0.42 -1.17
CA CYS A 180 -1.03 -0.95 -1.66
C CYS A 180 -1.71 -1.16 -3.03
N LEU A 181 -2.88 -0.56 -3.22
CA LEU A 181 -3.67 -0.66 -4.46
C LEU A 181 -2.97 -0.08 -5.69
N ALA A 182 -1.98 0.81 -5.52
CA ALA A 182 -1.25 1.37 -6.65
C ALA A 182 -0.38 0.33 -7.40
N CYS A 183 0.08 -0.71 -6.69
CA CYS A 183 0.92 -1.75 -7.27
C CYS A 183 0.23 -3.11 -7.35
N HIS A 184 -0.77 -3.36 -6.51
CA HIS A 184 -1.38 -4.67 -6.35
C HIS A 184 -2.80 -4.78 -6.94
N ALA A 185 -3.40 -3.67 -7.42
CA ALA A 185 -4.74 -3.70 -7.98
C ALA A 185 -4.84 -3.04 -9.37
N GLY A 186 -5.82 -3.49 -10.15
CA GLY A 186 -6.12 -2.96 -11.47
C GLY A 186 -5.20 -3.48 -12.58
N PRO A 187 -5.50 -3.12 -13.83
CA PRO A 187 -4.90 -3.76 -15.01
C PRO A 187 -3.42 -3.41 -15.27
N ALA A 188 -2.89 -2.40 -14.56
CA ALA A 188 -1.47 -2.04 -14.63
C ALA A 188 -0.62 -2.67 -13.51
N ALA A 189 -1.26 -3.34 -12.55
CA ALA A 189 -0.55 -4.10 -11.52
C ALA A 189 0.11 -5.32 -12.17
N PRO A 190 1.32 -5.73 -11.73
CA PRO A 190 1.92 -6.94 -12.27
C PRO A 190 1.08 -8.16 -11.95
N GLU A 191 0.77 -8.98 -12.96
CA GLU A 191 -0.14 -10.13 -12.87
C GLU A 191 0.20 -11.07 -11.70
N GLU A 192 1.50 -11.28 -11.47
CA GLU A 192 2.02 -12.21 -10.48
C GLU A 192 1.81 -11.75 -9.02
N ILE A 193 1.50 -10.48 -8.80
CA ILE A 193 1.27 -9.90 -7.45
C ILE A 193 -0.08 -9.20 -7.33
N GLN A 194 -0.97 -9.38 -8.32
CA GLN A 194 -2.36 -8.96 -8.22
C GLN A 194 -3.09 -9.80 -7.16
N PHE A 195 -4.16 -9.25 -6.59
CA PHE A 195 -4.98 -9.93 -5.61
C PHE A 195 -6.47 -9.76 -5.90
N ASP A 196 -7.26 -10.70 -5.40
CA ASP A 196 -8.66 -10.92 -5.75
C ASP A 196 -9.67 -10.17 -4.86
N HIS A 197 -9.18 -9.47 -3.83
CA HIS A 197 -10.03 -8.84 -2.81
C HIS A 197 -9.68 -7.36 -2.52
N PRO A 198 -9.68 -6.47 -3.54
CA PRO A 198 -9.39 -5.04 -3.36
C PRO A 198 -10.33 -4.32 -2.40
N GLU A 199 -11.53 -4.86 -2.15
CA GLU A 199 -12.49 -4.32 -1.17
C GLU A 199 -12.01 -4.41 0.28
N ARG A 200 -10.97 -5.22 0.56
CA ARG A 200 -10.31 -5.30 1.86
C ARG A 200 -9.26 -4.21 2.01
N ILE A 201 -9.74 -3.01 2.31
CA ILE A 201 -8.95 -1.77 2.29
C ILE A 201 -7.88 -1.66 3.40
N ASN A 202 -7.88 -2.56 4.39
CA ASN A 202 -6.85 -2.63 5.43
C ASN A 202 -5.94 -3.85 5.23
N CYS A 203 -5.09 -3.81 4.20
CA CYS A 203 -4.25 -4.93 3.82
C CYS A 203 -3.34 -5.42 4.98
N ARG A 204 -2.82 -4.48 5.77
CA ARG A 204 -1.91 -4.74 6.90
C ARG A 204 -2.58 -5.42 8.11
N GLN A 205 -3.92 -5.53 8.11
CA GLN A 205 -4.64 -6.35 9.08
C GLN A 205 -4.29 -7.84 8.93
N CYS A 206 -4.02 -8.27 7.70
CA CYS A 206 -3.77 -9.67 7.35
C CYS A 206 -2.33 -9.89 6.85
N HIS A 207 -1.81 -8.96 6.03
CA HIS A 207 -0.48 -9.05 5.45
C HIS A 207 0.55 -8.39 6.36
N VAL A 208 1.41 -9.20 6.96
CA VAL A 208 2.43 -8.74 7.92
C VAL A 208 3.73 -8.44 7.19
N GLN A 209 4.37 -7.31 7.51
CA GLN A 209 5.70 -6.97 6.98
C GLN A 209 6.77 -7.91 7.55
N ILE A 210 7.68 -8.34 6.68
CA ILE A 210 8.88 -9.08 7.07
C ILE A 210 10.13 -8.25 6.79
N GLU A 211 11.15 -8.40 7.63
CA GLU A 211 12.46 -7.79 7.39
C GLU A 211 13.30 -8.70 6.51
N THR A 212 13.73 -8.19 5.36
CA THR A 212 14.73 -8.84 4.51
C THR A 212 16.12 -8.38 4.97
N GLY A 213 16.92 -9.27 5.55
CA GLY A 213 18.23 -8.94 6.12
C GLY A 213 19.36 -8.70 5.10
N GLU A 214 19.05 -8.43 3.83
CA GLU A 214 20.05 -8.19 2.79
C GLU A 214 20.37 -6.69 2.67
N GLU A 215 21.65 -6.35 2.57
CA GLU A 215 22.15 -4.97 2.40
C GLU A 215 22.84 -4.80 1.03
N TRP A 216 22.71 -3.63 0.43
CA TRP A 216 23.34 -3.29 -0.86
C TRP A 216 24.87 -3.33 -0.75
N THR A 217 25.53 -3.84 -1.78
CA THR A 217 26.99 -3.73 -1.91
C THR A 217 27.34 -2.77 -3.05
N ARG A 218 28.40 -1.98 -2.84
CA ARG A 218 28.87 -0.98 -3.81
C ARG A 218 30.02 -1.53 -4.64
#